data_AF-A0A0F8XTA9-F1
#
_entry.id   AF-A0A0F8XTA9-F1
#
_cell.length_a   1.000
_cell.length_b   1.000
_cell.length_c   1.000
_cell.angle_alpha   90.00
_cell.angle_beta   90.00
_cell.angle_gamma   90.00
#
_symmetry.space_group_name_H-M   'P 1'
#
loop_
_entity.id
_entity.type
_entity.pdbx_description
1 polymer ?
#
loop_
_entity_poly.entity_id
_entity_poly.type
_entity_poly.pdbx_seq_one_letter_code
_entity_poly.pdbx_strand_id
1 'polypeptide(L)'
;NTTSVILKTAIISGGLAGMAGVGELCAIQQRLILDISPGYGYAGIVIAMLGNLHPIGVLLSAFFFSVIIVGAQTMSRMTGVPSYIAEVIQGMALMIMLVFLLLTEYRIKAVRK
;
A
#
# COMPACT_ATOMS: atom_id res chain seq x y z
N ASN A 1 -21.32 22.97 0.36
CA ASN A 1 -20.96 22.59 1.74
C ASN A 1 -19.80 21.57 1.70
N THR A 2 -18.58 22.07 1.52
CA THR A 2 -17.36 21.26 1.34
C THR A 2 -16.79 20.78 2.67
N THR A 3 -16.85 21.60 3.71
CA THR A 3 -16.36 21.28 5.07
C THR A 3 -17.07 20.07 5.66
N SER A 4 -18.40 19.94 5.49
CA SER A 4 -19.12 18.76 5.98
C SER A 4 -18.75 17.47 5.23
N VAL A 5 -18.37 17.55 3.95
CA VAL A 5 -17.93 16.36 3.19
C VAL A 5 -16.56 15.92 3.70
N ILE A 6 -15.62 16.86 3.85
CA ILE A 6 -14.27 16.60 4.37
C ILE A 6 -14.35 15.95 5.76
N LEU A 7 -15.13 16.53 6.67
CA LEU A 7 -15.27 16.02 8.04
C LEU A 7 -15.86 14.60 8.06
N LYS A 8 -16.91 14.36 7.28
CA LYS A 8 -17.51 13.01 7.15
C LYS A 8 -16.52 12.01 6.60
N THR A 9 -15.77 12.36 5.55
CA THR A 9 -14.78 11.46 4.96
C THR A 9 -13.62 11.16 5.90
N ALA A 10 -13.14 12.15 6.67
CA ALA A 10 -12.06 11.98 7.64
C ALA A 10 -12.46 11.05 8.79
N ILE A 11 -13.67 11.22 9.34
CA ILE A 11 -14.18 10.37 10.41
C ILE A 11 -14.39 8.93 9.93
N ILE A 12 -14.98 8.75 8.74
CA ILE A 12 -15.25 7.41 8.19
C ILE A 12 -13.94 6.68 7.86
N SER A 13 -13.02 7.33 7.15
CA SER A 13 -11.73 6.71 6.77
C SER A 13 -10.84 6.44 7.99
N GLY A 14 -10.76 7.38 8.93
CA GLY A 14 -10.03 7.20 10.18
C GLY A 14 -10.62 6.07 11.05
N GLY A 15 -11.95 5.97 11.12
CA GLY A 15 -12.64 4.89 11.81
C GLY A 15 -12.33 3.52 11.20
N LEU A 16 -12.40 3.40 9.87
CA LEU A 16 -12.07 2.17 9.14
C LEU A 16 -10.59 1.77 9.32
N ALA A 17 -9.66 2.72 9.23
CA ALA A 17 -8.24 2.46 9.45
C ALA A 17 -7.97 2.01 10.91
N GLY A 18 -8.64 2.63 11.88
CA GLY A 18 -8.57 2.23 13.28
C GLY A 18 -9.10 0.82 13.53
N MET A 19 -10.24 0.47 12.93
CA MET A 19 -10.80 -0.89 13.03
C MET A 19 -9.87 -1.95 12.43
N ALA A 20 -9.25 -1.65 11.29
CA ALA A 20 -8.26 -2.55 10.68
C ALA A 20 -7.06 -2.78 11.60
N GLY A 21 -6.52 -1.72 12.22
CA GLY A 21 -5.41 -1.82 13.17
C GLY A 21 -5.77 -2.62 14.43
N VAL A 22 -6.93 -2.37 15.04
CA VAL A 22 -7.40 -3.16 16.20
C VAL A 22 -7.59 -4.64 15.82
N GLY A 23 -8.12 -4.90 14.63
CA GLY A 23 -8.28 -6.25 14.10
C GLY A 23 -6.96 -7.02 14.02
N GLU A 24 -5.93 -6.41 13.45
CA GLU A 24 -4.58 -7.00 13.34
C GLU A 24 -4.00 -7.35 14.72
N LEU A 25 -4.12 -6.44 15.68
CA LEU A 25 -3.58 -6.60 17.04
C LEU A 25 -4.28 -7.69 17.83
N CYS A 26 -5.60 -7.68 17.83
CA CYS A 26 -6.40 -8.66 18.55
C CYS A 26 -6.31 -10.05 17.90
N ALA A 27 -6.15 -10.14 16.58
CA ALA A 27 -6.12 -11.40 15.87
C ALA A 27 -4.74 -12.07 15.83
N ILE A 28 -3.67 -11.31 15.56
CA ILE A 28 -2.36 -11.90 15.23
C ILE A 28 -1.38 -11.77 16.40
N GLN A 29 -1.14 -10.56 16.91
CA GLN A 29 -0.06 -10.33 17.88
C GLN A 29 -0.45 -10.61 19.33
N GLN A 30 -1.74 -10.55 19.67
CA GLN A 30 -2.33 -10.81 21.00
C GLN A 30 -1.71 -10.01 22.17
N ARG A 31 -0.78 -9.08 21.87
CA ARG A 31 -0.05 -8.22 22.80
C ARG A 31 0.25 -6.91 22.08
N LEU A 32 0.25 -5.81 22.85
CA LEU A 32 0.63 -4.50 22.34
C LEU A 32 2.14 -4.48 22.12
N ILE A 33 2.56 -4.62 20.87
CA ILE A 33 3.96 -4.48 20.45
C ILE A 33 4.23 -3.04 20.03
N LEU A 34 5.46 -2.55 20.21
CA LEU A 34 5.82 -1.17 19.82
C LEU A 34 5.75 -0.95 18.29
N ASP A 35 5.79 -2.02 17.51
CA ASP A 35 5.79 -1.99 16.06
C ASP A 35 4.45 -2.50 15.48
N ILE A 36 3.36 -1.81 15.87
CA ILE A 36 1.98 -2.09 15.44
C ILE A 36 1.82 -1.99 13.91
N SER A 37 2.65 -1.17 13.26
CA SER A 37 2.61 -0.93 11.82
C SER A 37 4.03 -0.89 11.27
N PRO A 38 4.64 -2.06 11.00
CA PRO A 38 5.99 -2.16 10.44
C PRO A 38 5.98 -1.80 8.95
N GLY A 39 5.52 -0.58 8.63
CA GLY A 39 5.50 -0.04 7.28
C GLY A 39 4.21 -0.24 6.46
N TYR A 40 3.10 -0.69 7.06
CA TYR A 40 1.83 -0.85 6.33
C TYR A 40 1.32 0.45 5.69
N GLY A 41 1.64 1.62 6.26
CA GLY A 41 1.35 2.92 5.66
C GLY A 41 2.08 3.15 4.34
N TYR A 42 3.36 2.77 4.25
CA TYR A 42 4.15 2.89 3.02
C TYR A 42 3.64 1.93 1.95
N ALA A 43 3.35 0.68 2.33
CA ALA A 43 2.71 -0.28 1.45
C ALA A 43 1.37 0.24 0.91
N GLY A 44 0.57 0.87 1.79
CA GLY A 44 -0.72 1.48 1.45
C GLY A 44 -0.61 2.57 0.38
N ILE A 45 0.45 3.37 0.38
CA ILE A 45 0.69 4.40 -0.67
C ILE A 45 0.87 3.72 -2.03
N VAL A 46 1.70 2.68 -2.10
CA VAL A 46 1.96 1.95 -3.34
C VAL A 46 0.68 1.30 -3.87
N ILE A 47 -0.08 0.66 -2.99
CA ILE A 47 -1.35 0.00 -3.33
C ILE A 47 -2.38 1.02 -3.83
N ALA A 48 -2.50 2.16 -3.16
CA ALA A 48 -3.44 3.23 -3.53
C ALA A 48 -3.11 3.83 -4.90
N MET A 49 -1.82 4.03 -5.17
CA MET A 49 -1.33 4.50 -6.46
C MET A 49 -1.59 3.47 -7.56
N LEU A 50 -1.23 2.20 -7.35
CA LEU A 50 -1.46 1.14 -8.32
C LEU A 50 -2.95 0.99 -8.69
N GLY A 51 -3.85 1.15 -7.71
CA GLY A 51 -5.29 1.15 -7.89
C GLY A 51 -5.88 2.44 -8.49
N ASN A 52 -5.05 3.42 -8.87
CA ASN A 52 -5.46 4.73 -9.40
C ASN A 52 -6.45 5.47 -8.49
N LEU A 53 -6.31 5.33 -7.17
CA LEU A 53 -7.24 5.86 -6.15
C LEU A 53 -8.70 5.36 -6.30
N HIS A 54 -8.96 4.36 -7.13
CA HIS A 54 -10.28 3.79 -7.32
C HIS A 54 -10.51 2.63 -6.32
N PRO A 55 -11.59 2.60 -5.53
CA PRO A 55 -11.77 1.63 -4.44
C PRO A 55 -11.67 0.17 -4.90
N ILE A 56 -12.20 -0.17 -6.08
CA ILE A 56 -12.14 -1.52 -6.64
C ILE A 56 -10.72 -1.88 -7.07
N GLY A 57 -10.00 -0.92 -7.68
CA GLY A 57 -8.60 -1.10 -8.08
C GLY A 57 -7.68 -1.28 -6.87
N VAL A 58 -7.93 -0.52 -5.79
CA VAL A 58 -7.19 -0.64 -4.52
C VAL A 58 -7.42 -2.01 -3.89
N LEU A 59 -8.65 -2.53 -3.91
CA LEU A 59 -8.96 -3.85 -3.35
C LEU A 59 -8.18 -4.98 -4.05
N LEU A 60 -8.17 -4.97 -5.38
CA LEU A 60 -7.42 -5.96 -6.18
C LEU A 60 -5.90 -5.83 -5.94
N SER A 61 -5.40 -4.60 -5.91
CA SER A 61 -3.99 -4.28 -5.68
C SER A 61 -3.54 -4.73 -4.29
N ALA A 62 -4.36 -4.47 -3.26
CA ALA A 62 -4.09 -4.87 -1.89
C ALA A 62 -4.02 -6.39 -1.77
N PHE A 63 -4.94 -7.11 -2.41
CA PHE A 63 -4.91 -8.57 -2.44
C PHE A 63 -3.61 -9.11 -3.06
N PHE A 64 -3.22 -8.58 -4.21
CA PHE A 64 -1.98 -8.97 -4.89
C PHE A 64 -0.73 -8.75 -4.01
N PHE A 65 -0.61 -7.56 -3.41
CA PHE A 65 0.53 -7.25 -2.54
C PHE A 65 0.51 -8.06 -1.23
N SER A 66 -0.65 -8.34 -0.65
CA SER A 66 -0.76 -9.22 0.52
C SER A 66 -0.22 -10.62 0.24
N VAL A 67 -0.52 -11.18 -0.93
CA VAL A 67 0.03 -12.49 -1.34
C VAL A 67 1.57 -12.44 -1.43
N ILE A 68 2.13 -11.37 -2.00
CA ILE A 68 3.59 -11.19 -2.09
C ILE A 68 4.23 -11.08 -0.70
N ILE A 69 3.66 -10.26 0.19
CA ILE A 69 4.20 -10.03 1.53
C ILE A 69 4.19 -11.33 2.35
N VAL A 70 3.03 -12.01 2.41
CA VAL A 70 2.88 -13.27 3.14
C VAL A 70 3.74 -14.37 2.51
N GLY A 71 3.83 -14.41 1.16
CA GLY A 71 4.70 -15.32 0.43
C GLY A 71 6.18 -15.12 0.78
N ALA A 72 6.66 -13.87 0.76
CA ALA A 72 8.03 -13.52 1.12
C ALA A 72 8.35 -13.84 2.58
N GLN A 73 7.43 -13.59 3.52
CA GLN A 73 7.58 -13.99 4.92
C GLN A 73 7.66 -15.51 5.09
N THR A 74 6.90 -16.25 4.29
CA THR A 74 6.90 -17.72 4.33
C THR A 74 8.20 -18.28 3.76
N MET A 75 8.68 -17.74 2.64
CA MET A 75 10.00 -18.06 2.09
C MET A 75 11.11 -17.73 3.10
N SER A 76 11.01 -16.60 3.79
CA SER A 76 11.98 -16.22 4.82
C SER A 76 12.09 -17.25 5.94
N ARG A 77 10.94 -17.78 6.40
CA ARG A 77 10.89 -18.83 7.42
C ARG A 77 11.39 -20.20 6.93
N MET A 78 11.18 -20.54 5.66
CA MET A 78 11.50 -21.88 5.13
C MET A 78 12.92 -21.98 4.56
N THR A 79 13.41 -20.95 3.88
CA THR A 79 14.66 -20.98 3.11
C THR A 79 15.70 -19.95 3.61
N GLY A 80 15.39 -19.20 4.67
CA GLY A 80 16.31 -18.21 5.26
C GLY A 80 16.51 -16.97 4.39
N VAL A 81 15.70 -16.79 3.34
CA VAL A 81 15.78 -15.63 2.45
C VAL A 81 15.28 -14.38 3.19
N PRO A 82 15.95 -13.21 3.09
CA PRO A 82 15.50 -12.00 3.78
C PRO A 82 14.11 -11.53 3.27
N SER A 83 13.21 -11.15 4.18
CA SER A 83 11.85 -10.68 3.87
C SER A 83 11.80 -9.34 3.14
N TYR A 84 12.93 -8.61 3.09
CA TYR A 84 13.08 -7.32 2.41
C TYR A 84 12.77 -7.38 0.91
N ILE A 85 12.76 -8.56 0.29
CA ILE A 85 12.39 -8.73 -1.12
C ILE A 85 10.99 -8.15 -1.40
N ALA A 86 10.04 -8.33 -0.48
CA ALA A 86 8.69 -7.76 -0.65
C ALA A 86 8.70 -6.22 -0.66
N GLU A 87 9.53 -5.59 0.17
CA GLU A 87 9.67 -4.13 0.22
C GLU A 87 10.34 -3.60 -1.05
N VAL A 88 11.36 -4.29 -1.56
CA VAL A 88 12.03 -3.94 -2.82
C VAL A 88 11.05 -4.02 -4.00
N ILE A 89 10.20 -5.05 -4.06
CA ILE A 89 9.18 -5.19 -5.09
C ILE A 89 8.16 -4.04 -5.01
N GLN A 90 7.71 -3.68 -3.81
CA GLN A 90 6.80 -2.55 -3.60
C GLN A 90 7.43 -1.23 -4.06
N GLY A 91 8.68 -0.95 -3.67
CA GLY A 91 9.39 0.25 -4.09
C GLY A 91 9.60 0.32 -5.61
N MET A 92 9.96 -0.80 -6.24
CA MET A 92 10.11 -0.88 -7.69
C MET A 92 8.77 -0.67 -8.42
N ALA A 93 7.68 -1.26 -7.92
CA ALA A 93 6.35 -1.07 -8.47
C ALA A 93 5.91 0.39 -8.40
N LEU A 94 6.14 1.06 -7.26
CA LEU A 94 5.89 2.50 -7.10
C LEU A 94 6.68 3.32 -8.12
N MET A 95 7.98 3.06 -8.28
CA MET A 95 8.83 3.78 -9.23
C MET A 95 8.35 3.60 -10.67
N ILE A 96 8.00 2.38 -11.07
CA ILE A 96 7.45 2.10 -12.40
C ILE A 96 6.15 2.87 -12.62
N MET A 97 5.27 2.89 -11.61
CA MET A 97 3.99 3.57 -11.68
C MET A 97 4.15 5.10 -11.78
N LEU A 98 5.08 5.68 -11.03
CA LEU A 98 5.43 7.09 -11.11
C LEU A 98 6.00 7.47 -12.48
N VAL A 99 6.90 6.64 -13.04
CA VAL A 99 7.43 6.85 -14.39
C VAL A 99 6.32 6.77 -15.42
N PHE A 100 5.41 5.79 -15.30
CA PHE A 100 4.28 5.65 -16.21
C PHE A 100 3.33 6.85 -16.15
N LEU A 101 3.00 7.35 -14.95
CA LEU A 101 2.22 8.58 -14.77
C LEU A 101 2.89 9.77 -15.43
N LEU A 102 4.20 9.93 -15.24
CA LEU A 102 4.97 11.01 -15.86
C LEU A 102 4.92 10.93 -17.39
N LEU A 103 5.08 9.74 -17.98
CA LEU A 103 4.98 9.55 -19.43
C LEU A 103 3.58 9.83 -19.99
N THR A 104 2.54 9.63 -19.17
CA THR A 104 1.15 9.81 -19.59
C THR A 104 0.72 11.29 -19.51
N GLU A 105 1.12 11.98 -18.45
CA GLU A 105 0.84 13.41 -18.24
C GLU A 105 1.71 14.32 -19.11
N TYR A 106 3.01 14.02 -19.21
CA TYR A 106 3.92 14.76 -20.07
C TYR A 106 3.97 14.09 -21.44
N ARG A 107 3.14 14.58 -22.37
CA ARG A 107 3.30 14.24 -23.80
C ARG A 107 4.73 14.59 -24.21
N ILE A 108 5.58 13.58 -24.33
CA ILE A 108 6.95 13.71 -24.80
C ILE A 108 6.90 14.32 -26.20
N LYS A 109 7.05 15.65 -26.29
CA LYS A 109 7.40 16.32 -27.54
C LYS A 109 8.90 16.14 -27.68
N ALA A 110 9.29 15.12 -28.44
CA ALA A 110 10.66 15.01 -28.95
C ALA A 110 10.93 16.26 -29.81
N VAL A 111 11.59 17.26 -29.23
CA VAL A 111 12.10 18.41 -29.98
C VAL A 111 13.31 17.92 -30.74
N ARG A 112 13.06 17.48 -31.97
CA ARG A 112 14.11 17.19 -32.95
C ARG A 112 14.74 18.52 -33.35
N LYS A 113 16.03 18.69 -33.03
CA LYS A 113 16.86 19.75 -33.57
C LYS A 113 17.56 19.25 -34.83
#